data_AF-A0A3M2ANB8-F1
#
_entry.id   AF-A0A3M2ANB8-F1
#
_cell.length_a   1.000
_cell.length_b   1.000
_cell.length_c   1.000
_cell.angle_alpha   90.00
_cell.angle_beta   90.00
_cell.angle_gamma   90.00
#
_symmetry.space_group_name_H-M   'P 1'
#
loop_
_entity.id
_entity.type
_entity.pdbx_description
1 polymer ?
#
loop_
_entity_poly.entity_id
_entity_poly.type
_entity_poly.pdbx_seq_one_letter_code
_entity_poly.pdbx_strand_id
1 'polypeptide(L)'
;MSALEGLLQLCDRIGELQARNAGPDAEAAASTRAEVREIRSRFFAELPSLRRHPAAGSLDDAELLLLALLFHRRLAGATDPVTGGSLVALLRHAGFPRTHALAALGPDGRLRRERWLHATRQARGHEPIDTWFSATPAALSLFWSPGEADDAERPPAPRPYRDEEELLWDLLRWRNLCLARAESLFPADGSIGGPGPRFRQQRESARAALVELRRRLQITPGGREFRLERFRRGHRLGADQLLVAVHLLFSELIEGEPFISALECLRVIAENRTDLFAKRRTIGPNGRLRATGIVVAAEHPELAKALATDLSLADWAAEEMLAGIGLPPRFDAGEIDEFLNGDD
;
A
#
# COMPACT_ATOMS: atom_id res chain seq x y z
N MET A 1 -26.65 -17.20 6.85
CA MET A 1 -26.21 -16.14 5.94
C MET A 1 -25.91 -14.91 6.78
N SER A 2 -24.67 -14.42 6.75
CA SER A 2 -24.32 -13.22 7.50
C SER A 2 -24.91 -11.96 6.84
N ALA A 3 -25.18 -10.89 7.60
CA ALA A 3 -25.72 -9.65 7.04
C ALA A 3 -24.80 -9.03 5.97
N LEU A 4 -23.48 -9.21 6.13
CA LEU A 4 -22.48 -8.79 5.16
C LEU A 4 -22.57 -9.61 3.88
N GLU A 5 -22.62 -10.94 3.98
CA GLU A 5 -22.77 -11.84 2.83
C GLU A 5 -24.01 -11.52 2.00
N GLY A 6 -25.15 -11.24 2.66
CA GLY A 6 -26.36 -10.79 1.97
C GLY A 6 -26.24 -9.43 1.29
N LEU A 7 -25.48 -8.50 1.88
CA LEU A 7 -25.17 -7.20 1.27
C LEU A 7 -24.25 -7.34 0.05
N LEU A 8 -23.27 -8.25 0.09
CA LEU A 8 -22.36 -8.50 -1.04
C LEU A 8 -23.12 -9.16 -2.20
N GLN A 9 -23.97 -10.16 -1.93
CA GLN A 9 -24.86 -10.76 -2.94
C GLN A 9 -25.84 -9.74 -3.56
N LEU A 10 -26.25 -8.73 -2.80
CA LEU A 10 -27.04 -7.62 -3.34
C LEU A 10 -26.20 -6.74 -4.28
N CYS A 11 -24.94 -6.47 -3.93
CA CYS A 11 -24.00 -5.73 -4.77
C CYS A 11 -23.71 -6.46 -6.09
N ASP A 12 -23.49 -7.77 -6.03
CA ASP A 12 -23.31 -8.63 -7.21
C ASP A 12 -24.49 -8.50 -8.18
N ARG A 13 -25.72 -8.67 -7.67
CA ARG A 13 -26.94 -8.53 -8.48
C ARG A 13 -27.08 -7.16 -9.13
N ILE A 14 -26.73 -6.08 -8.42
CA ILE A 14 -26.73 -4.72 -9.00
C ILE A 14 -25.68 -4.60 -10.11
N GLY A 15 -24.49 -5.17 -9.91
CA GLY A 15 -23.42 -5.22 -10.92
C GLY A 15 -23.84 -6.01 -12.17
N GLU A 16 -24.47 -7.18 -11.98
CA GLU A 16 -25.01 -7.99 -13.08
C GLU A 16 -26.08 -7.24 -13.88
N LEU A 17 -26.99 -6.53 -13.20
CA LEU A 17 -28.01 -5.70 -13.85
C LEU A 17 -27.40 -4.59 -14.70
N GLN A 18 -26.25 -4.03 -14.29
CA GLN A 18 -25.51 -3.05 -15.09
C GLN A 18 -24.81 -3.71 -16.28
N ALA A 19 -24.12 -4.82 -16.07
CA ALA A 19 -23.39 -5.54 -17.13
C ALA A 19 -24.32 -6.02 -18.26
N ARG A 20 -25.55 -6.42 -17.92
CA ARG A 20 -26.56 -6.90 -18.87
C ARG A 20 -27.23 -5.78 -19.69
N ASN A 21 -26.98 -4.50 -19.41
CA ASN A 21 -27.46 -3.34 -20.18
C ASN A 21 -28.92 -3.44 -20.69
N ALA A 22 -29.84 -3.84 -19.80
CA ALA A 22 -31.30 -3.81 -19.95
C ALA A 22 -31.92 -4.52 -21.18
N GLY A 23 -32.13 -5.84 -21.05
CA GLY A 23 -33.34 -6.54 -21.51
C GLY A 23 -34.22 -6.90 -20.30
N PRO A 24 -35.53 -7.17 -20.46
CA PRO A 24 -36.52 -7.07 -19.38
C PRO A 24 -36.51 -8.31 -18.50
N ASP A 25 -35.55 -8.37 -17.57
CA ASP A 25 -35.78 -9.08 -16.33
C ASP A 25 -36.36 -8.10 -15.32
N ALA A 26 -37.54 -7.55 -15.68
CA ALA A 26 -38.26 -6.56 -14.89
C ALA A 26 -38.56 -7.09 -13.48
N GLU A 27 -38.71 -8.41 -13.37
CA GLU A 27 -38.89 -9.13 -12.13
C GLU A 27 -37.61 -9.14 -11.28
N ALA A 28 -36.45 -9.47 -11.85
CA ALA A 28 -35.17 -9.38 -11.14
C ALA A 28 -34.87 -7.94 -10.68
N ALA A 29 -35.08 -6.95 -11.54
CA ALA A 29 -34.89 -5.54 -11.19
C ALA A 29 -35.90 -5.05 -10.13
N ALA A 30 -37.16 -5.49 -10.19
CA ALA A 30 -38.16 -5.17 -9.17
C ALA A 30 -37.81 -5.80 -7.82
N SER A 31 -37.34 -7.05 -7.83
CA SER A 31 -36.90 -7.79 -6.65
C SER A 31 -35.68 -7.14 -5.99
N THR A 32 -34.64 -6.79 -6.74
CA THR A 32 -33.48 -6.03 -6.24
C THR A 32 -33.91 -4.69 -5.61
N ARG A 33 -34.83 -3.95 -6.23
CA ARG A 33 -35.34 -2.69 -5.68
C ARG A 33 -36.16 -2.89 -4.41
N ALA A 34 -36.93 -3.97 -4.32
CA ALA A 34 -37.67 -4.31 -3.11
C ALA A 34 -36.71 -4.59 -1.94
N GLU A 35 -35.64 -5.36 -2.19
CA GLU A 35 -34.62 -5.62 -1.16
C GLU A 35 -33.83 -4.36 -0.78
N VAL A 36 -33.52 -3.48 -1.74
CA VAL A 36 -32.84 -2.20 -1.46
C VAL A 36 -33.69 -1.28 -0.58
N ARG A 37 -35.03 -1.29 -0.71
CA ARG A 37 -35.91 -0.50 0.19
C ARG A 37 -35.83 -0.92 1.64
N GLU A 38 -35.43 -2.16 1.90
CA GLU A 38 -35.28 -2.74 3.23
C GLU A 38 -33.79 -2.86 3.62
N ILE A 39 -32.86 -2.32 2.84
CA ILE A 39 -31.41 -2.51 3.02
C ILE A 39 -30.95 -2.08 4.42
N ARG A 40 -31.56 -1.02 4.94
CA ARG A 40 -31.23 -0.48 6.26
C ARG A 40 -31.64 -1.44 7.38
N SER A 41 -32.88 -1.90 7.41
CA SER A 41 -33.36 -2.81 8.45
C SER A 41 -32.80 -4.22 8.31
N ARG A 42 -32.55 -4.67 7.08
CA ARG A 42 -32.18 -6.05 6.78
C ARG A 42 -30.68 -6.31 6.83
N PHE A 43 -29.85 -5.36 6.41
CA PHE A 43 -28.39 -5.53 6.33
C PHE A 43 -27.64 -4.51 7.18
N PHE A 44 -27.85 -3.20 6.95
CA PHE A 44 -27.05 -2.18 7.63
C PHE A 44 -27.27 -2.16 9.14
N ALA A 45 -28.51 -2.36 9.59
CA ALA A 45 -28.82 -2.45 10.99
C ALA A 45 -28.12 -3.64 11.63
N GLU A 46 -27.93 -4.77 10.94
CA GLU A 46 -27.30 -5.96 11.51
C GLU A 46 -25.77 -5.95 11.43
N LEU A 47 -25.15 -4.96 10.76
CA LEU A 47 -23.70 -4.82 10.70
C LEU A 47 -23.13 -4.16 11.98
N PRO A 48 -22.29 -4.86 12.77
CA PRO A 48 -21.78 -4.31 14.03
C PRO A 48 -20.92 -3.05 13.84
N SER A 49 -20.17 -2.95 12.75
CA SER A 49 -19.35 -1.77 12.42
C SER A 49 -20.17 -0.51 12.20
N LEU A 50 -21.30 -0.63 11.49
CA LEU A 50 -22.20 0.50 11.26
C LEU A 50 -22.87 0.96 12.56
N ARG A 51 -23.25 0.02 13.46
CA ARG A 51 -23.78 0.37 14.78
C ARG A 51 -22.77 1.11 15.66
N ARG A 52 -21.48 0.74 15.56
CA ARG A 52 -20.39 1.31 16.37
C ARG A 52 -19.85 2.63 15.84
N HIS A 53 -20.02 2.92 14.55
CA HIS A 53 -19.48 4.11 13.93
C HIS A 53 -20.47 5.29 14.00
N PRO A 54 -20.24 6.33 14.82
CA PRO A 54 -21.24 7.38 15.09
C PRO A 54 -21.62 8.18 13.83
N ALA A 55 -20.70 8.34 12.88
CA ALA A 55 -20.98 9.04 11.63
C ALA A 55 -21.80 8.20 10.61
N ALA A 56 -21.85 6.87 10.77
CA ALA A 56 -22.59 5.99 9.85
C ALA A 56 -24.10 6.20 9.94
N GLY A 57 -24.62 6.55 11.13
CA GLY A 57 -26.02 6.89 11.33
C GLY A 57 -26.48 8.15 10.60
N SER A 58 -25.53 8.98 10.13
CA SER A 58 -25.82 10.23 9.40
C SER A 58 -25.88 10.06 7.88
N LEU A 59 -25.44 8.91 7.37
CA LEU A 59 -25.46 8.57 5.95
C LEU A 59 -26.83 7.99 5.56
N ASP A 60 -27.33 8.40 4.40
CA ASP A 60 -28.56 7.82 3.85
C ASP A 60 -28.31 6.46 3.18
N ASP A 61 -29.38 5.78 2.73
CA ASP A 61 -29.27 4.44 2.14
C ASP A 61 -28.53 4.42 0.80
N ALA A 62 -28.64 5.50 0.01
CA ALA A 62 -27.95 5.61 -1.26
C ALA A 62 -26.45 5.82 -1.05
N GLU A 63 -26.09 6.63 -0.06
CA GLU A 63 -24.72 6.89 0.37
C GLU A 63 -24.07 5.62 0.91
N LEU A 64 -24.74 4.90 1.82
CA LEU A 64 -24.24 3.63 2.34
C LEU A 64 -24.12 2.57 1.24
N LEU A 65 -25.08 2.48 0.33
CA LEU A 65 -25.00 1.52 -0.78
C LEU A 65 -23.85 1.87 -1.75
N LEU A 66 -23.58 3.14 -2.02
CA LEU A 66 -22.41 3.55 -2.81
C LEU A 66 -21.11 3.06 -2.19
N LEU A 67 -20.97 3.24 -0.87
CA LEU A 67 -19.78 2.79 -0.15
C LEU A 67 -19.69 1.25 -0.13
N ALA A 68 -20.83 0.56 0.02
CA ALA A 68 -20.89 -0.91 -0.04
C ALA A 68 -20.48 -1.44 -1.42
N LEU A 69 -20.93 -0.81 -2.50
CA LEU A 69 -20.54 -1.18 -3.88
C LEU A 69 -19.03 -1.00 -4.12
N LEU A 70 -18.45 0.09 -3.61
CA LEU A 70 -17.00 0.33 -3.70
C LEU A 70 -16.21 -0.65 -2.82
N PHE A 71 -16.72 -0.98 -1.64
CA PHE A 71 -16.16 -2.00 -0.76
C PHE A 71 -16.17 -3.38 -1.42
N HIS A 72 -17.30 -3.78 -2.01
CA HIS A 72 -17.46 -5.02 -2.75
C HIS A 72 -16.44 -5.14 -3.89
N ARG A 73 -16.30 -4.10 -4.71
CA ARG A 73 -15.30 -4.06 -5.78
C ARG A 73 -13.87 -4.27 -5.28
N ARG A 74 -13.55 -3.70 -4.12
CA ARG A 74 -12.23 -3.87 -3.50
C ARG A 74 -12.00 -5.31 -3.04
N LEU A 75 -13.02 -5.99 -2.51
CA LEU A 75 -12.94 -7.41 -2.16
C LEU A 75 -12.72 -8.28 -3.39
N ALA A 76 -13.34 -7.93 -4.52
CA ALA A 76 -13.14 -8.58 -5.81
C ALA A 76 -11.81 -8.18 -6.51
N GLY A 77 -10.83 -7.61 -5.80
CA GLY A 77 -9.51 -7.24 -6.34
C GLY A 77 -9.48 -5.97 -7.22
N ALA A 78 -10.63 -5.38 -7.56
CA ALA A 78 -10.70 -4.19 -8.40
C ALA A 78 -10.41 -2.91 -7.60
N THR A 79 -9.13 -2.51 -7.56
CA THR A 79 -8.67 -1.32 -6.82
C THR A 79 -8.71 -0.01 -7.62
N ASP A 80 -8.98 -0.09 -8.92
CA ASP A 80 -9.06 1.08 -9.78
C ASP A 80 -10.25 1.97 -9.41
N PRO A 81 -10.05 3.31 -9.43
CA PRO A 81 -11.14 4.23 -9.15
C PRO A 81 -12.25 4.12 -10.21
N VAL A 82 -13.48 4.40 -9.80
CA VAL A 82 -14.68 4.22 -10.62
C VAL A 82 -15.20 5.58 -11.04
N THR A 83 -15.62 5.71 -12.31
CA THR A 83 -16.23 6.96 -12.78
C THR A 83 -17.57 7.21 -12.11
N GLY A 84 -17.88 8.48 -11.81
CA GLY A 84 -19.16 8.87 -11.22
C GLY A 84 -20.35 8.42 -12.08
N GLY A 85 -20.22 8.45 -13.40
CA GLY A 85 -21.23 7.91 -14.32
C GLY A 85 -21.57 6.45 -14.06
N SER A 86 -20.55 5.62 -13.79
CA SER A 86 -20.73 4.20 -13.46
C SER A 86 -21.41 4.02 -12.10
N LEU A 87 -21.01 4.80 -11.09
CA LEU A 87 -21.64 4.77 -9.76
C LEU A 87 -23.11 5.23 -9.80
N VAL A 88 -23.41 6.26 -10.58
CA VAL A 88 -24.79 6.73 -10.82
C VAL A 88 -25.62 5.65 -11.53
N ALA A 89 -25.03 4.92 -12.48
CA ALA A 89 -25.71 3.82 -13.15
C ALA A 89 -26.06 2.69 -12.17
N LEU A 90 -25.11 2.25 -11.32
CA LEU A 90 -25.34 1.24 -10.29
C LEU A 90 -26.50 1.63 -9.35
N LEU A 91 -26.48 2.85 -8.83
CA LEU A 91 -27.56 3.35 -7.97
C LEU A 91 -28.91 3.39 -8.67
N ARG A 92 -28.94 3.73 -9.96
CA ARG A 92 -30.17 3.70 -10.76
C ARG A 92 -30.72 2.27 -10.87
N HIS A 93 -29.86 1.26 -11.04
CA HIS A 93 -30.29 -0.14 -11.05
C HIS A 93 -30.85 -0.57 -9.68
N ALA A 94 -30.28 -0.08 -8.59
CA ALA A 94 -30.79 -0.26 -7.23
C ALA A 94 -32.10 0.50 -6.94
N GLY A 95 -32.57 1.35 -7.85
CA GLY A 95 -33.85 2.07 -7.74
C GLY A 95 -33.76 3.47 -7.18
N PHE A 96 -32.55 4.01 -6.97
CA PHE A 96 -32.37 5.39 -6.54
C PHE A 96 -32.48 6.37 -7.73
N PRO A 97 -33.11 7.54 -7.54
CA PRO A 97 -33.18 8.55 -8.58
C PRO A 97 -31.77 9.04 -8.98
N ARG A 98 -31.58 9.30 -10.27
CA ARG A 98 -30.32 9.85 -10.80
C ARG A 98 -29.93 11.15 -10.11
N THR A 99 -30.89 12.02 -9.82
CA THR A 99 -30.67 13.30 -9.13
C THR A 99 -30.09 13.10 -7.73
N HIS A 100 -30.56 12.07 -7.01
CA HIS A 100 -30.07 11.72 -5.68
C HIS A 100 -28.62 11.22 -5.73
N ALA A 101 -28.31 10.32 -6.67
CA ALA A 101 -26.95 9.81 -6.88
C ALA A 101 -25.95 10.92 -7.25
N LEU A 102 -26.36 11.86 -8.11
CA LEU A 102 -25.54 13.01 -8.48
C LEU A 102 -25.33 13.97 -7.30
N ALA A 103 -26.34 14.18 -6.46
CA ALA A 103 -26.20 15.01 -5.26
C ALA A 103 -25.22 14.39 -4.25
N ALA A 104 -25.28 13.06 -4.05
CA ALA A 104 -24.37 12.34 -3.15
C ALA A 104 -22.89 12.41 -3.60
N LEU A 105 -22.63 12.32 -4.91
CA LEU A 105 -21.28 12.38 -5.49
C LEU A 105 -20.79 13.81 -5.82
N GLY A 106 -21.69 14.78 -5.77
CA GLY A 106 -21.42 16.18 -6.06
C GLY A 106 -20.41 16.79 -5.09
N PRO A 107 -19.78 17.93 -5.43
CA PRO A 107 -18.76 18.58 -4.59
C PRO A 107 -19.26 18.92 -3.18
N ASP A 108 -20.54 19.27 -3.06
CA ASP A 108 -21.20 19.56 -1.79
C ASP A 108 -21.83 18.33 -1.12
N GLY A 109 -21.72 17.16 -1.77
CA GLY A 109 -22.19 15.88 -1.26
C GLY A 109 -21.47 15.51 0.04
N ARG A 110 -22.20 14.91 0.99
CA ARG A 110 -21.67 14.53 2.30
C ARG A 110 -20.50 13.55 2.16
N LEU A 111 -20.59 12.60 1.23
CA LEU A 111 -19.53 11.64 0.94
C LEU A 111 -18.17 12.28 0.65
N ARG A 112 -18.15 13.47 0.06
CA ARG A 112 -16.91 14.20 -0.23
C ARG A 112 -16.54 15.18 0.87
N ARG A 113 -17.51 15.93 1.41
CA ARG A 113 -17.26 16.88 2.51
C ARG A 113 -16.70 16.19 3.75
N GLU A 114 -17.22 15.02 4.08
CA GLU A 114 -16.79 14.20 5.23
C GLU A 114 -15.69 13.19 4.86
N ARG A 115 -15.14 13.24 3.63
CA ARG A 115 -14.01 12.41 3.18
C ARG A 115 -14.26 10.89 3.21
N TRP A 116 -15.48 10.46 2.94
CA TRP A 116 -15.81 9.06 2.66
C TRP A 116 -15.29 8.61 1.29
N LEU A 117 -15.16 9.54 0.35
CA LEU A 117 -14.62 9.29 -1.00
C LEU A 117 -13.38 10.14 -1.28
N HIS A 118 -12.41 9.55 -1.97
CA HIS A 118 -11.42 10.28 -2.75
C HIS A 118 -11.98 10.57 -4.14
N ALA A 119 -11.86 11.81 -4.58
CA ALA A 119 -12.35 12.28 -5.87
C ALA A 119 -11.20 12.86 -6.68
N THR A 120 -10.95 12.32 -7.87
CA THR A 120 -9.96 12.84 -8.82
C THR A 120 -10.68 13.35 -10.06
N ARG A 121 -10.65 14.68 -10.23
CA ARG A 121 -11.34 15.34 -11.33
C ARG A 121 -10.48 15.28 -12.61
N GLN A 122 -11.12 14.92 -13.73
CA GLN A 122 -10.49 15.05 -15.04
C GLN A 122 -10.50 16.52 -15.52
N ALA A 123 -9.42 16.95 -16.17
CA ALA A 123 -9.20 18.35 -16.57
C ALA A 123 -10.30 18.95 -17.47
N ARG A 124 -11.08 18.12 -18.17
CA ARG A 124 -12.18 18.55 -19.06
C ARG A 124 -13.50 17.80 -18.80
N GLY A 125 -13.63 17.14 -17.65
CA GLY A 125 -14.81 16.33 -17.31
C GLY A 125 -15.95 17.11 -16.66
N HIS A 126 -17.18 16.66 -16.88
CA HIS A 126 -18.39 17.10 -16.21
C HIS A 126 -18.51 16.47 -14.83
N GLU A 127 -18.49 17.30 -13.80
CA GLU A 127 -18.63 16.85 -12.41
C GLU A 127 -20.11 16.58 -12.07
N PRO A 128 -20.46 15.51 -11.32
CA PRO A 128 -19.59 14.45 -10.81
C PRO A 128 -19.41 13.25 -11.76
N ILE A 129 -20.00 13.25 -12.96
CA ILE A 129 -20.07 12.08 -13.86
C ILE A 129 -18.67 11.61 -14.31
N ASP A 130 -17.81 12.53 -14.72
CA ASP A 130 -16.46 12.22 -15.24
C ASP A 130 -15.38 12.22 -14.14
N THR A 131 -15.79 12.39 -12.88
CA THR A 131 -14.90 12.33 -11.72
C THR A 131 -14.64 10.87 -11.35
N TRP A 132 -13.39 10.56 -11.03
CA TRP A 132 -12.96 9.24 -10.59
C TRP A 132 -13.05 9.16 -9.08
N PHE A 133 -13.74 8.14 -8.58
CA PHE A 133 -14.01 7.95 -7.16
C PHE A 133 -13.41 6.66 -6.63
N SER A 134 -12.83 6.73 -5.44
CA SER A 134 -12.47 5.56 -4.65
C SER A 134 -12.89 5.74 -3.20
N ALA A 135 -13.24 4.65 -2.53
CA ALA A 135 -13.57 4.68 -1.12
C ALA A 135 -12.31 4.96 -0.29
N THR A 136 -12.43 5.81 0.73
CA THR A 136 -11.35 6.00 1.70
C THR A 136 -11.29 4.83 2.68
N PRO A 137 -10.17 4.65 3.41
CA PRO A 137 -10.09 3.62 4.46
C PRO A 137 -11.21 3.72 5.50
N ALA A 138 -11.63 4.94 5.84
CA ALA A 138 -12.75 5.19 6.75
C ALA A 138 -14.09 4.68 6.19
N ALA A 139 -14.33 4.83 4.89
CA ALA A 139 -15.53 4.26 4.27
C ALA A 139 -15.53 2.73 4.26
N LEU A 140 -14.37 2.12 4.06
CA LEU A 140 -14.24 0.66 4.03
C LEU A 140 -14.43 0.03 5.43
N SER A 141 -14.00 0.72 6.49
CA SER A 141 -14.18 0.24 7.87
C SER A 141 -15.64 0.18 8.32
N LEU A 142 -16.56 0.79 7.57
CA LEU A 142 -18.00 0.67 7.84
C LEU A 142 -18.55 -0.73 7.60
N PHE A 143 -18.01 -1.46 6.62
CA PHE A 143 -18.48 -2.80 6.24
C PHE A 143 -17.55 -3.90 6.73
N TRP A 144 -16.37 -3.51 7.20
CA TRP A 144 -15.41 -4.40 7.83
C TRP A 144 -15.60 -4.35 9.35
N SER A 145 -16.09 -5.43 9.96
CA SER A 145 -16.12 -5.56 11.42
C SER A 145 -14.97 -6.44 11.87
N PRO A 146 -13.97 -5.90 12.58
CA PRO A 146 -12.94 -6.71 13.21
C PRO A 146 -13.58 -7.42 14.42
N GLY A 147 -14.29 -8.52 14.18
CA GLY A 147 -14.55 -9.51 15.21
C GLY A 147 -13.29 -10.36 15.38
N GLU A 148 -12.21 -9.76 15.90
CA GLU A 148 -10.96 -10.35 16.45
C GLU A 148 -9.77 -9.36 16.47
N ALA A 149 -9.93 -8.12 15.99
CA ALA A 149 -8.89 -7.08 16.09
C ALA A 149 -9.35 -5.90 16.94
N ASP A 150 -9.66 -6.18 18.21
CA ASP A 150 -9.79 -5.18 19.27
C ASP A 150 -8.37 -4.64 19.58
N ASP A 151 -7.85 -3.69 18.77
CA ASP A 151 -6.71 -2.80 19.11
C ASP A 151 -6.21 -1.86 17.98
N ALA A 152 -6.85 -1.78 16.80
CA ALA A 152 -6.20 -1.20 15.61
C ALA A 152 -6.53 0.26 15.23
N GLU A 153 -7.11 1.09 16.11
CA GLU A 153 -7.16 2.57 15.90
C GLU A 153 -6.27 3.37 16.85
N ARG A 154 -5.45 2.68 17.64
CA ARG A 154 -4.04 3.06 17.75
C ARG A 154 -3.28 2.16 16.76
N PRO A 155 -2.18 2.60 16.11
CA PRO A 155 -1.21 1.60 15.70
C PRO A 155 -1.01 0.72 16.94
N PRO A 156 -1.20 -0.62 16.86
CA PRO A 156 -1.10 -1.47 18.03
C PRO A 156 0.15 -1.04 18.78
N ALA A 157 0.04 -0.96 20.11
CA ALA A 157 1.21 -0.64 20.92
C ALA A 157 2.35 -1.48 20.33
N PRO A 158 3.46 -0.82 19.96
CA PRO A 158 4.50 -1.47 19.18
C PRO A 158 4.78 -2.77 19.91
N ARG A 159 4.70 -3.90 19.23
CA ARG A 159 5.06 -5.16 19.88
C ARG A 159 6.57 -5.28 19.80
N PRO A 160 7.24 -5.74 20.87
CA PRO A 160 8.65 -6.06 20.79
C PRO A 160 8.86 -7.11 19.69
N TYR A 161 10.04 -7.12 19.07
CA TYR A 161 10.40 -8.20 18.17
C TYR A 161 10.51 -9.51 18.95
N ARG A 162 9.98 -10.59 18.38
CA ARG A 162 10.14 -11.95 18.92
C ARG A 162 11.60 -12.39 18.87
N ASP A 163 12.24 -12.12 17.74
CA ASP A 163 13.59 -12.53 17.40
C ASP A 163 14.19 -11.57 16.36
N GLU A 164 15.44 -11.82 15.99
CA GLU A 164 16.16 -11.02 15.00
C GLU A 164 15.65 -11.25 13.57
N GLU A 165 15.05 -12.40 13.31
CA GLU A 165 14.43 -12.72 12.02
C GLU A 165 13.23 -11.79 11.75
N GLU A 166 12.38 -11.55 12.75
CA GLU A 166 11.26 -10.62 12.61
C GLU A 166 11.72 -9.18 12.31
N LEU A 167 12.86 -8.76 12.88
CA LEU A 167 13.47 -7.47 12.53
C LEU A 167 13.95 -7.45 11.06
N LEU A 168 14.54 -8.55 10.59
CA LEU A 168 15.00 -8.66 9.21
C LEU A 168 13.83 -8.55 8.21
N TRP A 169 12.70 -9.19 8.50
CA TRP A 169 11.47 -9.07 7.69
C TRP A 169 10.91 -7.64 7.69
N ASP A 170 10.92 -6.93 8.82
CA ASP A 170 10.51 -5.53 8.86
C ASP A 170 11.47 -4.61 8.06
N LEU A 171 12.76 -4.95 8.01
CA LEU A 171 13.73 -4.25 7.15
C LEU A 171 13.49 -4.53 5.66
N LEU A 172 13.12 -5.76 5.27
CA LEU A 172 12.70 -6.07 3.90
C LEU A 172 11.48 -5.24 3.51
N ARG A 173 10.47 -5.22 4.37
CA ARG A 173 9.26 -4.41 4.14
C ARG A 173 9.60 -2.93 3.98
N TRP A 174 10.49 -2.42 4.81
CA TRP A 174 10.97 -1.04 4.69
C TRP A 174 11.74 -0.80 3.38
N ARG A 175 12.63 -1.71 2.97
CA ARG A 175 13.32 -1.68 1.66
C ARG A 175 12.32 -1.57 0.51
N ASN A 176 11.29 -2.42 0.50
CA ASN A 176 10.29 -2.45 -0.57
C ASN A 176 9.47 -1.14 -0.64
N LEU A 177 9.14 -0.55 0.51
CA LEU A 177 8.53 0.79 0.54
C LEU A 177 9.45 1.87 -0.02
N CYS A 178 10.76 1.76 0.22
CA CYS A 178 11.75 2.66 -0.35
C CYS A 178 11.95 2.46 -1.87
N LEU A 179 11.87 1.23 -2.37
CA LEU A 179 11.88 0.92 -3.80
C LEU A 179 10.66 1.53 -4.50
N ALA A 180 9.45 1.26 -4.00
CA ALA A 180 8.22 1.85 -4.55
C ALA A 180 8.27 3.39 -4.56
N ARG A 181 8.82 4.00 -3.52
CA ARG A 181 9.07 5.45 -3.46
C ARG A 181 10.07 5.89 -4.54
N ALA A 182 11.16 5.15 -4.73
CA ALA A 182 12.19 5.46 -5.71
C ALA A 182 11.66 5.37 -7.15
N GLU A 183 10.83 4.36 -7.45
CA GLU A 183 10.13 4.22 -8.73
C GLU A 183 9.22 5.41 -9.01
N SER A 184 8.41 5.85 -8.04
CA SER A 184 7.60 7.06 -8.23
C SER A 184 8.43 8.33 -8.32
N LEU A 185 9.61 8.41 -7.69
CA LEU A 185 10.48 9.58 -7.78
C LEU A 185 11.19 9.68 -9.14
N PHE A 186 11.55 8.53 -9.71
CA PHE A 186 12.29 8.36 -10.95
C PHE A 186 11.53 7.40 -11.89
N PRO A 187 10.38 7.81 -12.45
CA PRO A 187 9.58 6.95 -13.33
C PRO A 187 10.37 6.60 -14.60
N ALA A 188 10.25 5.35 -15.06
CA ALA A 188 11.00 4.80 -16.20
C ALA A 188 10.66 5.49 -17.54
N ASP A 189 9.43 6.00 -17.69
CA ASP A 189 8.90 6.53 -18.96
C ASP A 189 9.41 7.92 -19.37
N GLY A 190 10.59 8.32 -18.91
CA GLY A 190 11.34 9.46 -19.47
C GLY A 190 10.63 10.82 -19.38
N SER A 191 9.50 10.94 -18.68
CA SER A 191 8.83 12.23 -18.57
C SER A 191 9.74 13.16 -17.75
N ILE A 192 10.18 14.24 -18.39
CA ILE A 192 10.87 15.38 -17.76
C ILE A 192 9.99 16.01 -16.65
N GLY A 193 8.74 15.55 -16.52
CA GLY A 193 7.82 15.83 -15.42
C GLY A 193 8.32 15.34 -14.06
N GLY A 194 7.79 15.94 -13.01
CA GLY A 194 8.16 15.71 -11.61
C GLY A 194 7.90 14.29 -11.10
N PRO A 195 7.91 14.09 -9.77
CA PRO A 195 7.57 12.79 -9.18
C PRO A 195 6.17 12.32 -9.61
N GLY A 196 6.00 11.01 -9.72
CA GLY A 196 4.73 10.36 -10.00
C GLY A 196 3.65 10.65 -8.94
N PRO A 197 2.37 10.42 -9.26
CA PRO A 197 1.24 10.84 -8.44
C PRO A 197 1.24 10.25 -7.02
N ARG A 198 1.81 9.04 -6.85
CA ARG A 198 1.88 8.32 -5.57
C ARG A 198 3.11 8.65 -4.72
N PHE A 199 4.03 9.49 -5.22
CA PHE A 199 5.32 9.74 -4.56
C PHE A 199 5.17 10.25 -3.12
N ARG A 200 4.26 11.21 -2.86
CA ARG A 200 4.07 11.77 -1.51
C ARG A 200 3.63 10.70 -0.51
N GLN A 201 2.62 9.91 -0.89
CA GLN A 201 2.11 8.81 -0.08
C GLN A 201 3.21 7.78 0.21
N GLN A 202 3.93 7.33 -0.80
CA GLN A 202 5.00 6.34 -0.62
C GLN A 202 6.17 6.87 0.22
N ARG A 203 6.49 8.16 0.09
CA ARG A 203 7.49 8.81 0.94
C ARG A 203 7.06 8.82 2.41
N GLU A 204 5.79 9.14 2.67
CA GLU A 204 5.22 9.10 4.03
C GLU A 204 5.19 7.68 4.58
N SER A 205 4.77 6.70 3.79
CA SER A 205 4.77 5.28 4.19
C SER A 205 6.16 4.76 4.53
N ALA A 206 7.17 5.04 3.69
CA ALA A 206 8.55 4.62 3.94
C ALA A 206 9.12 5.25 5.22
N ARG A 207 8.79 6.52 5.50
CA ARG A 207 9.20 7.20 6.74
C ARG A 207 8.49 6.64 7.96
N ALA A 208 7.18 6.42 7.86
CA ALA A 208 6.39 5.82 8.93
C ALA A 208 6.91 4.42 9.31
N ALA A 209 7.24 3.60 8.31
CA ALA A 209 7.83 2.27 8.53
C ALA A 209 9.17 2.34 9.27
N LEU A 210 10.05 3.28 8.91
CA LEU A 210 11.32 3.46 9.62
C LEU A 210 11.12 3.91 11.09
N VAL A 211 10.18 4.83 11.33
CA VAL A 211 9.85 5.27 12.69
C VAL A 211 9.30 4.08 13.50
N GLU A 212 8.41 3.28 12.91
CA GLU A 212 7.84 2.12 13.57
C GLU A 212 8.91 1.07 13.89
N LEU A 213 9.79 0.76 12.95
CA LEU A 213 10.90 -0.17 13.15
C LEU A 213 11.77 0.26 14.33
N ARG A 214 12.10 1.56 14.41
CA ARG A 214 12.88 2.14 15.52
C ARG A 214 12.12 2.09 16.84
N ARG A 215 10.82 2.34 16.81
CA ARG A 215 9.94 2.28 17.99
C ARG A 215 9.88 0.86 18.55
N ARG A 216 9.61 -0.13 17.70
CA ARG A 216 9.61 -1.56 18.06
C ARG A 216 10.95 -2.01 18.61
N LEU A 217 12.05 -1.60 17.99
CA LEU A 217 13.38 -1.97 18.46
C LEU A 217 13.68 -1.40 19.85
N GLN A 218 13.26 -0.17 20.15
CA GLN A 218 13.50 0.48 21.44
C GLN A 218 12.83 -0.25 22.60
N ILE A 219 11.64 -0.81 22.37
CA ILE A 219 10.88 -1.52 23.41
C ILE A 219 11.21 -3.02 23.47
N THR A 220 12.00 -3.54 22.52
CA THR A 220 12.37 -4.96 22.48
C THR A 220 13.44 -5.24 23.54
N PRO A 221 13.16 -6.07 24.55
CA PRO A 221 14.16 -6.46 25.53
C PRO A 221 15.35 -7.14 24.84
N GLY A 222 16.57 -6.65 25.08
CA GLY A 222 17.75 -7.17 24.39
C GLY A 222 17.82 -6.87 22.89
N GLY A 223 16.86 -6.13 22.29
CA GLY A 223 16.86 -5.84 20.85
C GLY A 223 18.08 -5.03 20.37
N ARG A 224 18.74 -4.31 21.29
CA ARG A 224 20.04 -3.68 20.98
C ARG A 224 21.15 -4.72 20.71
N GLU A 225 21.05 -5.89 21.32
CA GLU A 225 22.03 -6.97 21.21
C GLU A 225 21.84 -7.86 19.98
N PHE A 226 20.75 -7.68 19.23
CA PHE A 226 20.60 -8.27 17.89
C PHE A 226 21.83 -7.95 17.03
N ARG A 227 22.33 -8.95 16.31
CA ARG A 227 23.57 -8.86 15.51
C ARG A 227 23.51 -7.72 14.51
N LEU A 228 22.38 -7.53 13.85
CA LEU A 228 22.10 -6.48 12.88
C LEU A 228 22.17 -5.08 13.49
N GLU A 229 21.70 -4.91 14.73
CA GLU A 229 21.82 -3.64 15.45
C GLU A 229 23.21 -3.43 16.04
N ARG A 230 23.91 -4.50 16.42
CA ARG A 230 25.33 -4.43 16.78
C ARG A 230 26.18 -4.05 15.57
N PHE A 231 25.95 -4.64 14.41
CA PHE A 231 26.58 -4.32 13.12
C PHE A 231 26.36 -2.84 12.78
N ARG A 232 25.09 -2.39 12.79
CA ARG A 232 24.75 -0.98 12.55
C ARG A 232 25.48 -0.03 13.50
N ARG A 233 25.53 -0.35 14.80
CA ARG A 233 26.21 0.48 15.82
C ARG A 233 27.73 0.43 15.68
N GLY A 234 28.30 -0.75 15.48
CA GLY A 234 29.74 -0.98 15.34
C GLY A 234 30.34 -0.21 14.17
N HIS A 235 29.66 -0.20 13.04
CA HIS A 235 30.08 0.55 11.85
C HIS A 235 29.51 1.99 11.78
N ARG A 236 28.70 2.38 12.77
CA ARG A 236 28.02 3.70 12.87
C ARG A 236 27.22 4.03 11.61
N LEU A 237 26.41 3.08 11.15
CA LEU A 237 25.58 3.24 9.97
C LEU A 237 24.34 4.09 10.31
N GLY A 238 24.13 5.15 9.54
CA GLY A 238 22.87 5.90 9.53
C GLY A 238 21.78 5.14 8.77
N ALA A 239 20.59 5.74 8.68
CA ALA A 239 19.46 5.10 7.99
C ALA A 239 19.78 4.83 6.51
N ASP A 240 20.37 5.79 5.80
CA ASP A 240 20.74 5.62 4.40
C ASP A 240 21.77 4.50 4.21
N GLN A 241 22.80 4.44 5.04
CA GLN A 241 23.83 3.40 4.92
C GLN A 241 23.26 2.01 5.22
N LEU A 242 22.43 1.91 6.25
CA LEU A 242 21.73 0.67 6.56
C LEU A 242 20.82 0.25 5.42
N LEU A 243 20.07 1.19 4.82
CA LEU A 243 19.17 0.89 3.70
C LEU A 243 19.93 0.35 2.48
N VAL A 244 21.11 0.90 2.16
CA VAL A 244 21.95 0.36 1.08
C VAL A 244 22.41 -1.06 1.40
N ALA A 245 22.94 -1.31 2.60
CA ALA A 245 23.40 -2.64 3.00
C ALA A 245 22.25 -3.67 2.98
N VAL A 246 21.09 -3.29 3.50
CA VAL A 246 19.86 -4.10 3.47
C VAL A 246 19.37 -4.32 2.04
N HIS A 247 19.43 -3.31 1.19
CA HIS A 247 18.99 -3.42 -0.20
C HIS A 247 19.85 -4.44 -0.96
N LEU A 248 21.18 -4.35 -0.83
CA LEU A 248 22.14 -5.30 -1.41
C LEU A 248 21.95 -6.71 -0.86
N LEU A 249 21.81 -6.86 0.46
CA LEU A 249 21.56 -8.16 1.11
C LEU A 249 20.33 -8.85 0.50
N PHE A 250 19.22 -8.13 0.36
CA PHE A 250 17.99 -8.72 -0.17
C PHE A 250 18.00 -8.90 -1.68
N SER A 251 18.72 -8.07 -2.43
CA SER A 251 18.93 -8.32 -3.86
C SER A 251 19.69 -9.63 -4.07
N GLU A 252 20.69 -9.92 -3.24
CA GLU A 252 21.40 -11.20 -3.28
C GLU A 252 20.51 -12.37 -2.82
N LEU A 253 19.83 -12.25 -1.67
CA LEU A 253 19.08 -13.36 -1.07
C LEU A 253 17.77 -13.71 -1.77
N ILE A 254 17.05 -12.71 -2.28
CA ILE A 254 15.70 -12.85 -2.84
C ILE A 254 15.72 -12.77 -4.36
N GLU A 255 16.38 -11.74 -4.90
CA GLU A 255 16.33 -11.44 -6.34
C GLU A 255 17.40 -12.24 -7.11
N GLY A 256 18.37 -12.84 -6.42
CA GLY A 256 19.49 -13.54 -7.04
C GLY A 256 20.44 -12.59 -7.79
N GLU A 257 20.40 -11.29 -7.45
CA GLU A 257 21.21 -10.23 -8.05
C GLU A 257 22.32 -9.79 -7.07
N PRO A 258 23.51 -10.41 -7.12
CA PRO A 258 24.60 -10.10 -6.20
C PRO A 258 25.28 -8.73 -6.48
N PHE A 259 25.01 -8.13 -7.63
CA PHE A 259 25.60 -6.87 -8.07
C PHE A 259 24.51 -5.88 -8.46
N ILE A 260 24.45 -4.74 -7.76
CA ILE A 260 23.47 -3.68 -8.00
C ILE A 260 24.19 -2.40 -8.38
N SER A 261 23.65 -1.68 -9.38
CA SER A 261 24.25 -0.44 -9.83
C SER A 261 24.30 0.62 -8.72
N ALA A 262 25.40 1.36 -8.65
CA ALA A 262 25.54 2.51 -7.75
C ALA A 262 24.38 3.52 -7.88
N LEU A 263 23.86 3.72 -9.10
CA LEU A 263 22.73 4.60 -9.34
C LEU A 263 21.44 4.10 -8.67
N GLU A 264 21.19 2.80 -8.74
CA GLU A 264 20.03 2.18 -8.10
C GLU A 264 20.09 2.28 -6.58
N CYS A 265 21.24 1.96 -5.99
CA CYS A 265 21.50 2.18 -4.57
C CYS A 265 21.21 3.63 -4.14
N LEU A 266 21.58 4.61 -4.99
CA LEU A 266 21.26 6.02 -4.74
C LEU A 266 19.78 6.35 -4.85
N ARG A 267 19.08 5.78 -5.83
CA ARG A 267 17.63 5.97 -6.01
C ARG A 267 16.87 5.47 -4.80
N VAL A 268 17.25 4.30 -4.26
CA VAL A 268 16.63 3.68 -3.08
C VAL A 268 16.78 4.52 -1.82
N ILE A 269 17.85 5.31 -1.68
CA ILE A 269 18.03 6.19 -0.51
C ILE A 269 17.57 7.63 -0.76
N ALA A 270 17.39 8.07 -2.00
CA ALA A 270 17.02 9.44 -2.30
C ALA A 270 15.59 9.78 -1.85
N GLU A 271 15.43 10.89 -1.11
CA GLU A 271 14.12 11.40 -0.72
C GLU A 271 13.52 12.37 -1.73
N ASN A 272 14.31 12.89 -2.66
CA ASN A 272 13.90 13.76 -3.76
C ASN A 272 15.01 13.79 -4.83
N ARG A 273 14.79 14.46 -5.96
CA ARG A 273 15.76 14.48 -7.06
C ARG A 273 17.07 15.21 -6.73
N THR A 274 17.03 16.28 -5.94
CA THR A 274 18.24 17.04 -5.58
C THR A 274 19.08 16.30 -4.54
N ASP A 275 18.45 15.48 -3.73
CA ASP A 275 19.07 14.65 -2.70
C ASP A 275 19.98 13.56 -3.30
N LEU A 276 19.70 13.09 -4.52
CA LEU A 276 20.53 12.07 -5.20
C LEU A 276 22.00 12.51 -5.30
N PHE A 277 22.26 13.77 -5.65
CA PHE A 277 23.62 14.29 -5.74
C PHE A 277 24.27 14.47 -4.36
N ALA A 278 23.50 14.93 -3.38
CA ALA A 278 23.99 15.08 -2.00
C ALA A 278 24.36 13.73 -1.37
N LYS A 279 23.61 12.68 -1.70
CA LYS A 279 23.81 11.30 -1.22
C LYS A 279 24.85 10.52 -2.00
N ARG A 280 25.38 11.03 -3.13
CA ARG A 280 26.48 10.41 -3.88
C ARG A 280 27.68 10.03 -3.01
N ARG A 281 27.99 10.84 -2.00
CA ARG A 281 29.08 10.57 -1.04
C ARG A 281 28.85 9.33 -0.16
N THR A 282 27.62 8.87 -0.02
CA THR A 282 27.27 7.69 0.80
C THR A 282 27.80 6.40 0.20
N ILE A 283 27.73 6.29 -1.14
CA ILE A 283 28.16 5.10 -1.90
C ILE A 283 29.48 5.30 -2.66
N GLY A 284 30.01 6.54 -2.66
CA GLY A 284 31.29 6.85 -3.28
C GLY A 284 32.46 6.09 -2.61
N PRO A 285 33.64 6.08 -3.22
CA PRO A 285 34.81 5.34 -2.72
C PRO A 285 35.22 5.73 -1.30
N ASN A 286 35.08 7.02 -0.96
CA ASN A 286 35.35 7.55 0.38
C ASN A 286 34.11 7.52 1.29
N GLY A 287 33.00 6.97 0.80
CA GLY A 287 31.79 6.79 1.57
C GLY A 287 31.99 5.71 2.63
N ARG A 288 31.31 5.87 3.77
CA ARG A 288 31.47 4.99 4.94
C ARG A 288 31.37 3.52 4.58
N LEU A 289 30.38 3.13 3.77
CA LEU A 289 30.14 1.73 3.38
C LEU A 289 31.33 1.10 2.65
N ARG A 290 31.95 1.84 1.74
CA ARG A 290 33.13 1.38 0.99
C ARG A 290 34.41 1.48 1.81
N ALA A 291 34.55 2.55 2.60
CA ALA A 291 35.72 2.74 3.47
C ALA A 291 35.82 1.67 4.57
N THR A 292 34.69 1.13 5.04
CA THR A 292 34.67 0.02 6.00
C THR A 292 34.67 -1.36 5.35
N GLY A 293 34.70 -1.45 4.02
CA GLY A 293 34.65 -2.73 3.30
C GLY A 293 33.32 -3.48 3.41
N ILE A 294 32.23 -2.81 3.80
CA ILE A 294 30.88 -3.41 3.87
C ILE A 294 30.34 -3.58 2.45
N VAL A 295 30.54 -2.56 1.61
CA VAL A 295 30.16 -2.57 0.20
C VAL A 295 31.42 -2.64 -0.64
N VAL A 296 31.46 -3.63 -1.52
CA VAL A 296 32.54 -3.84 -2.49
C VAL A 296 32.06 -3.32 -3.83
N ALA A 297 32.99 -2.77 -4.62
CA ALA A 297 32.71 -2.36 -5.98
C ALA A 297 33.33 -3.37 -6.93
N ALA A 298 32.61 -3.79 -7.97
CA ALA A 298 33.19 -4.59 -9.04
C ALA A 298 34.36 -3.83 -9.67
N GLU A 299 35.52 -4.47 -9.76
CA GLU A 299 36.72 -3.88 -10.37
C GLU A 299 36.52 -3.78 -11.89
N HIS A 300 36.01 -2.63 -12.34
CA HIS A 300 36.02 -2.27 -13.76
C HIS A 300 37.07 -1.18 -14.00
N PRO A 301 38.29 -1.55 -14.46
CA PRO A 301 39.39 -0.60 -14.67
C PRO A 301 39.13 0.44 -15.76
N GLU A 302 38.08 0.31 -16.57
CA GLU A 302 37.85 1.12 -17.77
C GLU A 302 36.81 2.24 -17.63
N LEU A 303 36.03 2.28 -16.54
CA LEU A 303 34.96 3.27 -16.35
C LEU A 303 35.19 4.11 -15.09
N ALA A 304 35.96 5.20 -15.24
CA ALA A 304 36.25 6.19 -14.19
C ALA A 304 35.00 6.96 -13.66
N LYS A 305 33.77 6.55 -14.02
CA LYS A 305 32.53 7.16 -13.54
C LYS A 305 32.01 6.39 -12.33
N ALA A 306 32.22 6.94 -11.14
CA ALA A 306 31.80 6.35 -9.85
C ALA A 306 30.29 6.02 -9.68
N LEU A 307 29.43 6.34 -10.65
CA LEU A 307 28.00 5.99 -10.66
C LEU A 307 27.66 4.85 -11.64
N ALA A 308 28.62 4.45 -12.47
CA ALA A 308 28.51 3.33 -13.41
C ALA A 308 29.27 2.10 -12.88
N THR A 309 29.39 2.00 -11.56
CA THR A 309 30.06 0.91 -10.87
C THR A 309 29.01 0.06 -10.19
N ASP A 310 29.13 -1.25 -10.33
CA ASP A 310 28.26 -2.18 -9.63
C ASP A 310 28.80 -2.45 -8.23
N LEU A 311 27.88 -2.54 -7.28
CA LEU A 311 28.12 -2.67 -5.86
C LEU A 311 27.57 -4.00 -5.38
N SER A 312 28.32 -4.68 -4.53
CA SER A 312 27.87 -5.88 -3.82
C SER A 312 28.08 -5.70 -2.32
N LEU A 313 27.34 -6.48 -1.53
CA LEU A 313 27.62 -6.61 -0.10
C LEU A 313 28.84 -7.53 0.06
N ALA A 314 29.74 -7.23 1.00
CA ALA A 314 30.83 -8.13 1.32
C ALA A 314 30.32 -9.36 2.07
N ASP A 315 30.86 -10.54 1.77
CA ASP A 315 30.47 -11.82 2.41
C ASP A 315 30.48 -11.73 3.94
N TRP A 316 31.55 -11.18 4.51
CA TRP A 316 31.67 -11.00 5.97
C TRP A 316 30.56 -10.11 6.55
N ALA A 317 30.10 -9.11 5.80
CA ALA A 317 29.04 -8.21 6.24
C ALA A 317 27.67 -8.89 6.13
N ALA A 318 27.45 -9.67 5.07
CA ALA A 318 26.25 -10.50 4.93
C ALA A 318 26.16 -11.54 6.07
N GLU A 319 27.24 -12.26 6.32
CA GLU A 319 27.36 -13.22 7.42
C GLU A 319 27.12 -12.55 8.77
N GLU A 320 27.72 -11.39 9.05
CA GLU A 320 27.53 -10.70 10.32
C GLU A 320 26.10 -10.19 10.50
N MET A 321 25.45 -9.70 9.43
CA MET A 321 24.05 -9.28 9.45
C MET A 321 23.09 -10.45 9.68
N LEU A 322 23.43 -11.66 9.21
CA LEU A 322 22.62 -12.86 9.31
C LEU A 322 22.98 -13.77 10.50
N ALA A 323 24.10 -13.52 11.19
CA ALA A 323 24.64 -14.40 12.25
C ALA A 323 23.69 -14.64 13.44
N GLY A 324 22.65 -13.83 13.60
CA GLY A 324 21.63 -13.98 14.65
C GLY A 324 20.36 -14.70 14.20
N ILE A 325 20.32 -15.19 12.95
CA ILE A 325 19.11 -15.68 12.28
C ILE A 325 19.25 -17.18 12.01
N GLY A 326 18.22 -17.96 12.37
CA GLY A 326 18.22 -19.43 12.22
C GLY A 326 18.11 -19.89 10.76
N LEU A 327 17.29 -19.21 9.96
CA LEU A 327 17.24 -19.36 8.49
C LEU A 327 17.09 -17.97 7.85
N PRO A 328 17.90 -17.61 6.84
CA PRO A 328 17.67 -16.39 6.09
C PRO A 328 16.30 -16.47 5.38
N PRO A 329 15.66 -15.32 5.13
CA PRO A 329 14.41 -15.24 4.37
C PRO A 329 14.68 -15.74 2.95
N ARG A 330 14.36 -17.01 2.72
CA ARG A 330 14.22 -17.60 1.40
C ARG A 330 12.73 -17.73 1.20
N PHE A 331 12.20 -17.14 0.14
CA PHE A 331 10.88 -17.55 -0.32
C PHE A 331 10.97 -19.03 -0.63
N ASP A 332 10.13 -19.84 0.01
CA ASP A 332 10.00 -21.23 -0.41
C ASP A 332 9.58 -21.21 -1.89
N ALA A 333 10.07 -22.16 -2.69
CA ALA A 333 9.76 -22.18 -4.12
C ALA A 333 8.25 -22.13 -4.41
N GLY A 334 7.41 -22.60 -3.48
CA GLY A 334 5.95 -22.48 -3.53
C GLY A 334 5.41 -21.06 -3.25
N GLU A 335 6.07 -20.25 -2.43
CA GLU A 335 5.66 -18.86 -2.15
C GLU A 335 6.01 -17.93 -3.32
N ILE A 336 7.09 -18.21 -4.06
CA ILE A 336 7.42 -17.50 -5.30
C ILE A 336 6.37 -17.80 -6.37
N ASP A 337 5.93 -19.05 -6.49
CA ASP A 337 4.88 -19.44 -7.43
C ASP A 337 3.51 -18.84 -7.03
N GLU A 338 3.16 -18.76 -5.75
CA GLU A 338 1.94 -18.06 -5.29
C GLU A 338 2.01 -16.54 -5.51
N PHE A 339 3.20 -15.94 -5.40
CA PHE A 339 3.40 -14.51 -5.62
C PHE A 339 3.41 -14.14 -7.12
N LEU A 340 3.92 -15.02 -7.98
CA LEU A 340 3.98 -14.83 -9.43
C LEU A 340 2.70 -15.26 -10.15
N ASN A 341 2.01 -16.29 -9.65
CA ASN A 341 0.74 -16.77 -10.21
C ASN A 341 -0.45 -16.15 -9.47
N GLY A 342 -0.48 -14.82 -9.35
CA GLY A 342 -1.68 -14.13 -8.88
C GLY A 342 -2.90 -14.66 -9.62
N ASP A 343 -3.87 -15.18 -8.87
CA ASP A 343 -5.05 -15.91 -9.34
C ASP A 343 -5.63 -15.35 -10.65
N ASP A 344 -5.60 -16.18 -11.71
CA ASP A 344 -6.30 -15.98 -12.99
C ASP A 344 -7.82 -15.85 -12.84
#